data_AF-A0A5X7MAX1-F1
#
_entry.id   AF-A0A5X7MAX1-F1
#
_cell.length_a   1.000
_cell.length_b   1.000
_cell.length_c   1.000
_cell.angle_alpha   90.00
_cell.angle_beta   90.00
_cell.angle_gamma   90.00
#
_symmetry.space_group_name_H-M   'P 1'
#
loop_
_entity.id
_entity.type
_entity.pdbx_description
1 polymer ?
#
loop_
_entity_poly.entity_id
_entity_poly.type
_entity_poly.pdbx_seq_one_letter_code
_entity_poly.pdbx_strand_id
1 'polypeptide(L)' 'MLNLDCVPISTYCKETGETPEAINKRVQRGVWREGVQVLKVEGVKERWIDLSEVAKWARQNCSNYRAA' A
#
# COMPACT_ATOMS: atom_id res chain seq x y z
N MET A 1 12.90 -12.90 -11.50
CA MET A 1 11.69 -12.27 -10.91
C MET A 1 11.87 -10.77 -10.99
N LEU A 2 10.87 -10.03 -11.48
CA LEU A 2 10.92 -8.57 -11.49
C LEU A 2 10.91 -8.08 -10.03
N ASN A 3 11.93 -7.34 -9.63
CA ASN A 3 11.96 -6.67 -8.33
C ASN A 3 11.27 -5.31 -8.52
N LEU A 4 9.95 -5.30 -8.37
CA LEU A 4 9.15 -4.09 -8.48
C LEU A 4 9.10 -3.42 -7.11
N ASP A 5 9.47 -2.15 -7.04
CA ASP A 5 9.33 -1.34 -5.82
C ASP A 5 7.97 -0.65 -5.75
N CYS A 6 7.35 -0.41 -6.90
CA CYS A 6 6.04 0.23 -7.01
C CYS A 6 5.19 -0.46 -8.07
N VAL A 7 3.88 -0.52 -7.84
CA VAL A 7 2.91 -1.09 -8.79
C VAL A 7 1.63 -0.25 -8.84
N PRO A 8 0.88 -0.22 -9.96
CA PRO A 8 -0.45 0.38 -9.99
C PRO A 8 -1.38 -0.25 -8.94
N ILE A 9 -2.35 0.51 -8.41
CA ILE A 9 -3.35 -0.02 -7.45
C ILE A 9 -4.08 -1.24 -8.03
N SER A 10 -4.48 -1.20 -9.30
CA SER A 10 -5.14 -2.30 -9.99
C SER A 10 -4.31 -3.59 -9.95
N THR A 11 -3.01 -3.50 -10.20
CA THR A 11 -2.06 -4.62 -10.07
C THR A 11 -1.96 -5.08 -8.61
N TYR A 12 -1.77 -4.16 -7.67
CA TYR A 12 -1.67 -4.51 -6.24
C TYR A 12 -2.90 -5.26 -5.74
N CYS A 13 -4.10 -4.75 -6.04
CA CYS A 13 -5.37 -5.38 -5.67
C CYS A 13 -5.52 -6.78 -6.29
N LYS A 14 -5.17 -6.92 -7.58
CA LYS A 14 -5.24 -8.21 -8.26
C LYS A 14 -4.35 -9.26 -7.61
N GLU A 15 -3.11 -8.90 -7.26
CA GLU A 15 -2.13 -9.84 -6.71
C GLU A 15 -2.33 -10.13 -5.22
N THR A 16 -2.90 -9.20 -4.45
CA THR A 16 -3.08 -9.34 -2.99
C THR A 16 -4.49 -9.72 -2.55
N GLY A 17 -5.48 -9.58 -3.43
CA GLY A 17 -6.90 -9.72 -3.07
C GLY A 17 -7.48 -8.52 -2.31
N GLU A 18 -6.70 -7.45 -2.11
CA GLU A 18 -7.19 -6.18 -1.58
C GLU A 18 -8.14 -5.50 -2.59
N THR A 19 -8.95 -4.55 -2.10
CA THR A 19 -9.79 -3.71 -2.97
C THR A 19 -9.36 -2.25 -2.95
N PRO A 20 -9.63 -1.49 -4.03
CA PRO A 20 -9.38 -0.05 -4.04
C PRO A 20 -10.07 0.69 -2.88
N GLU A 21 -11.26 0.24 -2.47
CA GLU A 21 -12.01 0.80 -1.34
C GLU A 21 -11.28 0.55 -0.02
N ALA A 22 -10.69 -0.64 0.19
CA ALA A 22 -9.92 -0.95 1.39
C ALA A 22 -8.67 -0.06 1.48
N ILE A 23 -7.97 0.14 0.36
CA ILE A 23 -6.83 1.06 0.27
C ILE A 23 -7.27 2.49 0.57
N ASN A 24 -8.36 2.97 -0.05
CA ASN A 24 -8.93 4.29 0.20
C ASN A 24 -9.30 4.49 1.67
N LYS A 25 -9.90 3.49 2.33
CA LYS A 25 -10.23 3.54 3.75
C LYS A 25 -8.97 3.65 4.62
N ARG A 26 -7.88 2.96 4.26
CA ARG A 26 -6.59 3.10 4.98
C ARG A 26 -6.03 4.51 4.85
N VAL A 27 -6.11 5.10 3.66
CA VAL A 27 -5.67 6.49 3.42
C VAL A 27 -6.54 7.49 4.19
N GLN A 28 -7.87 7.35 4.10
CA GLN A 28 -8.82 8.22 4.82
C GLN A 28 -8.64 8.16 6.34
N ARG A 29 -8.31 6.98 6.89
CA ARG A 29 -8.02 6.79 8.32
C ARG A 29 -6.62 7.24 8.73
N GLY A 30 -5.78 7.68 7.78
CA GLY A 30 -4.39 8.06 8.03
C GLY A 30 -3.44 6.89 8.33
N VAL A 31 -3.90 5.64 8.14
CA VAL A 31 -3.09 4.43 8.30
C VAL A 31 -2.05 4.36 7.18
N TRP A 32 -2.49 4.62 5.95
CA TRP A 32 -1.62 4.86 4.80
C TRP A 32 -1.66 6.33 4.44
N ARG A 33 -0.62 6.83 3.78
CA ARG A 33 -0.52 8.25 3.39
C ARG A 33 -0.14 8.39 1.92
N GLU A 34 -0.72 9.40 1.28
CA GLU A 34 -0.28 9.80 -0.06
C GLU A 34 1.16 10.36 0.03
N GLY A 35 2.01 9.97 -0.93
CA GLY A 35 3.45 10.23 -0.92
C GLY A 35 4.28 9.25 -0.08
N VAL A 36 3.66 8.28 0.60
CA VAL A 36 4.35 7.23 1.36
C VAL A 36 3.97 5.85 0.83
N GLN A 37 2.85 5.27 1.26
CA GLN A 37 2.39 3.98 0.74
C GLN A 37 1.66 4.13 -0.60
N VAL A 38 0.99 5.26 -0.82
CA VAL A 38 0.23 5.53 -2.05
C VAL A 38 0.88 6.70 -2.79
N LEU A 39 1.28 6.49 -4.04
CA LEU A 39 1.97 7.48 -4.84
C LEU A 39 1.06 8.03 -5.94
N LYS A 40 0.97 9.36 -6.04
CA LYS A 40 0.35 10.04 -7.17
C LYS A 40 1.45 10.39 -8.17
N VAL A 41 1.54 9.61 -9.24
CA VAL A 41 2.55 9.81 -10.29
C VAL A 41 2.03 10.85 -11.28
N GLU A 42 2.86 11.85 -11.57
CA GLU A 42 2.49 12.91 -12.54
C GLU A 42 2.24 12.31 -13.93
N GLY A 43 1.19 12.79 -14.59
CA GLY A 43 0.77 12.28 -15.92
C GLY A 43 0.09 10.92 -15.90
N VAL A 44 -0.03 10.25 -14.74
CA VAL A 44 -0.71 8.95 -14.62
C VAL A 44 -2.03 9.14 -13.87
N LYS A 45 -3.12 8.63 -14.47
CA LYS A 45 -4.46 8.71 -13.87
C LYS A 45 -4.60 7.87 -12.61
N GLU A 46 -4.02 6.67 -12.62
CA GLU A 46 -4.08 5.76 -11.49
C GLU A 46 -2.96 6.04 -10.48
N ARG A 47 -3.29 5.91 -9.19
CA ARG A 47 -2.28 5.94 -8.12
C ARG A 47 -1.55 4.60 -8.03
N TRP A 48 -0.33 4.67 -7.51
CA TRP A 48 0.55 3.52 -7.35
C TRP A 48 0.72 3.19 -5.88
N ILE A 49 1.11 1.96 -5.59
CA ILE A 49 1.47 1.46 -4.27
C ILE A 49 2.97 1.28 -4.20
N ASP A 50 3.60 1.91 -3.20
CA ASP A 50 5.00 1.64 -2.83
C ASP A 50 5.05 0.37 -1.96
N LEU A 51 5.56 -0.71 -2.54
CA LEU A 51 5.61 -2.01 -1.89
C LEU A 51 6.57 -2.04 -0.71
N SER A 52 7.65 -1.24 -0.76
CA SER A 52 8.63 -1.13 0.31
C SER A 52 8.03 -0.46 1.55
N GLU A 53 7.30 0.65 1.37
CA GLU A 53 6.63 1.35 2.46
C GLU A 53 5.45 0.56 3.04
N VAL A 54 4.70 -0.16 2.20
CA VAL A 54 3.67 -1.10 2.68
C VAL A 54 4.29 -2.22 3.52
N ALA A 55 5.41 -2.81 3.07
CA ALA A 55 6.09 -3.86 3.83
C ALA A 55 6.68 -3.34 5.15
N LYS A 56 7.22 -2.11 5.19
CA LYS A 56 7.64 -1.44 6.43
C LYS A 56 6.47 -1.28 7.39
N TRP A 57 5.35 -0.75 6.90
CA TRP A 57 4.12 -0.60 7.69
C TRP A 57 3.64 -1.94 8.26
N ALA A 58 3.56 -2.99 7.44
CA ALA A 58 3.11 -4.30 7.85
C ALA A 58 3.99 -4.88 8.97
N ARG A 59 5.32 -4.77 8.85
CA ARG A 59 6.27 -5.24 9.87
C ARG A 59 6.20 -4.46 11.18
N GLN A 60 5.95 -3.15 11.12
CA GLN A 60 5.79 -2.33 12.32
C GLN A 60 4.48 -2.66 13.06
N ASN A 61 3.42 -2.97 12.32
CA ASN A 61 2.08 -3.19 12.87
C ASN A 61 1.78 -4.67 13.18
N CYS A 62 2.63 -5.62 12.76
CA CYS A 62 2.48 -7.02 13.15
C CYS A 62 2.92 -7.30 14.59
N SER A 63 3.55 -6.33 15.28
CA SER A 63 4.11 -6.52 16.63
C SER A 63 3.06 -6.56 17.77
N ASN A 64 1.78 -6.26 17.49
CA ASN A 64 0.71 -6.37 18.49
C ASN A 64 0.33 -7.81 18.86
N TYR A 65 0.99 -8.82 18.28
CA TYR A 65 0.88 -10.22 18.68
C TYR A 65 1.96 -10.65 19.71
N ARG A 66 2.73 -9.72 20.29
CA ARG A 66 3.63 -10.04 21.41
C ARG A 66 2.84 -10.03 22.73
N ALA A 67 2.39 -11.23 23.10
CA ALA A 67 2.09 -11.71 24.45
C ALA A 67 1.14 -10.84 25.31
N ALA A 68 -0.15 -11.20 25.29
CA ALA A 68 -0.94 -11.20 26.53
C ALA A 68 -0.76 -12.57 27.21
#